data_AF-A0A1V2M0P8-F1
#
_entry.id   AF-A0A1V2M0P8-F1
#
_cell.length_a   1.000
_cell.length_b   1.000
_cell.length_c   1.000
_cell.angle_alpha   90.00
_cell.angle_beta   90.00
_cell.angle_gamma   90.00
#
_symmetry.space_group_name_H-M   'P 1'
#
loop_
_entity.id
_entity.type
_entity.pdbx_description
1 polymer ?
#
loop_
_entity_poly.entity_id
_entity_poly.type
_entity_poly.pdbx_seq_one_letter_code
_entity_poly.pdbx_strand_id
1 'polypeptide(L)'
;MTNLYKGITRISLLICNIIIISIIVNISLYAILAMMYHKEKVVKISTYSDDLILLGDTYYINPVALNHLEQNSSFAILINKQGVVTWSHNKPSDIPDKYSLTDVASFSRWYLKDYPVDVWTRDDGLFVLAYPRLSRWKQQLNMTPKSLTRIPLILLL
;
A
#
# COMPACT_ATOMS: atom_id res chain seq x y z
N MET A 1 14.81 -2.89 -61.08
CA MET A 1 14.94 -2.03 -59.87
C MET A 1 13.61 -1.76 -59.14
N THR A 2 12.46 -1.75 -59.83
CA THR A 2 11.12 -1.47 -59.25
C THR A 2 10.59 -2.52 -58.27
N ASN A 3 10.89 -3.81 -58.47
CA ASN A 3 10.44 -4.89 -57.57
C ASN A 3 11.18 -4.90 -56.22
N LEU A 4 12.45 -4.47 -56.20
CA LEU A 4 13.25 -4.37 -54.98
C LEU A 4 12.74 -3.22 -54.08
N TYR A 5 12.47 -2.06 -54.67
CA TYR A 5 11.90 -0.90 -53.95
C TYR A 5 10.55 -1.23 -53.31
N LYS A 6 9.65 -1.91 -54.05
CA LYS A 6 8.35 -2.36 -53.51
C LYS A 6 8.50 -3.32 -52.31
N GLY A 7 9.54 -4.17 -52.31
CA GLY A 7 9.85 -5.06 -51.18
C GLY A 7 10.29 -4.30 -49.94
N ILE A 8 11.22 -3.35 -50.11
CA ILE A 8 11.75 -2.53 -49.02
C ILE A 8 10.65 -1.66 -48.39
N THR A 9 9.79 -1.02 -49.19
CA THR A 9 8.68 -0.21 -48.68
C THR A 9 7.68 -1.02 -47.87
N ARG A 10 7.39 -2.26 -48.27
CA ARG A 10 6.50 -3.14 -47.49
C ARG A 10 7.11 -3.50 -46.13
N ILE A 11 8.41 -3.82 -46.11
CA ILE A 11 9.12 -4.15 -44.87
C ILE A 11 9.18 -2.93 -43.94
N SER A 12 9.47 -1.73 -44.47
CA SER A 12 9.48 -0.52 -43.65
C SER A 12 8.12 -0.20 -43.05
N LEU A 13 7.02 -0.41 -43.80
CA LEU A 13 5.67 -0.23 -43.29
C LEU A 13 5.31 -1.26 -42.20
N LEU A 14 5.77 -2.51 -42.33
CA LEU A 14 5.56 -3.53 -41.30
C LEU A 14 6.30 -3.18 -40.01
N ILE A 15 7.56 -2.72 -40.11
CA ILE A 15 8.35 -2.29 -38.95
C ILE A 15 7.66 -1.10 -38.25
N CYS A 16 7.22 -0.09 -39.01
CA CYS A 16 6.49 1.04 -38.43
C CYS A 16 5.21 0.61 -37.71
N ASN A 17 4.43 -0.31 -38.29
CA ASN A 17 3.24 -0.84 -37.64
C ASN A 17 3.55 -1.58 -36.34
N ILE A 18 4.60 -2.41 -36.32
CA ILE A 18 5.03 -3.12 -35.09
C ILE A 18 5.43 -2.12 -34.00
N ILE A 19 6.18 -1.07 -34.34
CA ILE A 19 6.58 -0.02 -33.39
C ILE A 19 5.35 0.71 -32.84
N ILE A 20 4.40 1.08 -33.71
CA ILE A 20 3.16 1.75 -33.29
C ILE A 20 2.35 0.87 -32.34
N ILE A 21 2.17 -0.41 -32.67
CA ILE A 21 1.45 -1.37 -31.81
C ILE A 21 2.17 -1.50 -30.46
N SER A 22 3.50 -1.61 -30.46
CA SER A 22 4.28 -1.70 -29.23
C SER A 22 4.08 -0.47 -28.34
N ILE A 23 4.10 0.74 -28.90
CA ILE A 23 3.86 1.99 -28.17
C ILE A 23 2.44 2.00 -27.58
N ILE A 24 1.43 1.63 -28.38
CA ILE A 24 0.03 1.58 -27.91
C ILE A 24 -0.12 0.59 -26.75
N VAL A 25 0.48 -0.60 -26.85
CA VAL A 25 0.43 -1.60 -25.79
C VAL A 25 1.08 -1.07 -24.50
N ASN A 26 2.24 -0.43 -24.61
CA ASN A 26 2.93 0.13 -23.44
C ASN A 26 2.13 1.27 -22.78
N ILE A 27 1.59 2.20 -23.57
CA ILE A 27 0.72 3.28 -23.06
C ILE A 27 -0.53 2.71 -22.39
N SER A 28 -1.14 1.70 -23.00
CA SER A 28 -2.35 1.06 -22.46
C SER A 28 -2.05 0.34 -21.15
N LEU A 29 -0.93 -0.39 -21.06
CA LEU A 29 -0.47 -1.04 -19.84
C LEU A 29 -0.21 -0.01 -18.73
N TYR A 30 0.50 1.07 -19.06
CA TYR A 30 0.76 2.15 -18.12
C TYR A 30 -0.54 2.80 -17.61
N ALA A 31 -1.49 3.06 -18.51
CA ALA A 31 -2.79 3.62 -18.14
C ALA A 31 -3.58 2.68 -17.21
N ILE A 32 -3.58 1.36 -17.48
CA ILE A 32 -4.22 0.38 -16.60
C ILE A 32 -3.58 0.38 -15.21
N LEU A 33 -2.24 0.34 -15.14
CA LEU A 33 -1.52 0.40 -13.87
C LEU A 33 -1.82 1.70 -13.12
N ALA A 34 -1.78 2.85 -13.79
CA ALA A 34 -2.10 4.15 -13.19
C ALA A 34 -3.53 4.20 -12.63
N MET A 35 -4.52 3.63 -13.34
CA MET A 35 -5.90 3.53 -12.85
C MET A 35 -6.03 2.60 -11.63
N MET A 36 -5.28 1.50 -11.59
CA MET A 36 -5.23 0.61 -10.42
C MET A 36 -4.62 1.32 -9.20
N TYR A 37 -3.49 2.01 -9.38
CA TYR A 37 -2.86 2.81 -8.31
C TYR A 37 -3.77 3.94 -7.81
N HIS A 38 -4.52 4.60 -8.68
CA HIS A 38 -5.41 5.69 -8.26
C HIS A 38 -6.60 5.21 -7.40
N LYS A 39 -7.06 3.97 -7.62
CA LYS A 39 -8.10 3.35 -6.78
C LYS A 39 -7.58 3.01 -5.39
N GLU A 40 -6.32 2.61 -5.27
CA GLU A 40 -5.64 2.42 -3.99
C GLU A 40 -5.19 3.78 -3.44
N LYS A 41 -6.14 4.64 -3.09
CA LYS A 41 -5.85 5.84 -2.29
C LYS A 41 -5.26 5.37 -0.96
N VAL A 42 -3.93 5.45 -0.85
CA VAL A 42 -3.22 5.20 0.41
C VAL A 42 -3.63 6.29 1.38
N VAL A 43 -4.69 6.05 2.15
CA VAL A 43 -5.12 6.99 3.18
C VAL A 43 -4.01 7.03 4.22
N LYS A 44 -3.50 8.23 4.51
CA LYS A 44 -2.41 8.42 5.48
C LYS A 44 -2.91 8.00 6.86
N ILE A 45 -2.26 7.00 7.45
CA ILE A 45 -2.59 6.53 8.81
C ILE A 45 -2.53 7.64 9.86
N SER A 46 -1.69 8.66 9.65
CA SER A 46 -1.60 9.82 10.54
C SER A 46 -2.95 10.51 10.72
N THR A 47 -3.78 10.60 9.66
CA THR A 47 -5.11 11.20 9.75
C THR A 47 -6.05 10.41 10.67
N TYR A 48 -6.05 9.08 10.58
CA TYR A 48 -6.83 8.23 11.50
C TYR A 48 -6.33 8.31 12.94
N SER A 49 -5.03 8.50 13.11
CA SER A 49 -4.45 8.68 14.43
C SER A 49 -4.84 10.03 15.03
N ASP A 50 -4.66 11.13 14.31
CA ASP A 50 -5.00 12.47 14.78
C ASP A 50 -6.51 12.60 15.10
N ASP A 51 -7.35 11.86 14.38
CA ASP A 51 -8.79 11.74 14.63
C ASP A 51 -9.15 10.98 15.91
N LEU A 52 -8.21 10.23 16.50
CA LEU A 52 -8.39 9.53 17.77
C LEU A 52 -7.97 10.45 18.93
N ILE A 53 -8.97 11.05 19.58
CA ILE A 53 -8.78 12.01 20.67
C ILE A 53 -9.16 11.35 21.99
N LEU A 54 -8.28 11.44 22.97
CA LEU A 54 -8.59 11.05 24.34
C LEU A 54 -9.36 12.20 25.03
N LEU A 55 -10.63 11.96 25.35
CA LEU A 55 -11.47 12.90 26.09
C LEU A 55 -11.81 12.29 27.46
N GLY A 56 -11.03 12.68 28.47
CA GLY A 56 -11.09 12.05 29.80
C GLY A 56 -10.55 10.62 29.74
N ASP A 57 -11.39 9.64 30.09
CA ASP A 57 -11.04 8.21 30.08
C ASP A 57 -11.52 7.47 28.82
N THR A 58 -12.18 8.16 27.88
CA THR A 58 -12.74 7.53 26.67
C THR A 58 -12.04 8.04 25.42
N TYR A 59 -11.67 7.12 24.54
CA TYR A 59 -11.20 7.45 23.19
C TYR A 59 -12.39 7.74 22.27
N TYR A 60 -12.39 8.92 21.66
CA TYR A 60 -13.32 9.29 20.60
C TYR A 60 -12.58 9.26 19.27
N ILE A 61 -13.16 8.60 18.27
CA ILE A 61 -12.66 8.60 16.89
C ILE A 61 -13.67 9.27 15.98
N ASN A 62 -13.17 10.05 15.02
CA ASN A 62 -14.00 10.71 14.01
C ASN A 62 -14.92 9.69 13.30
N PRO A 63 -16.24 9.92 13.22
CA PRO A 63 -17.17 9.02 12.54
C PRO A 63 -16.85 8.78 11.06
N VAL A 64 -16.23 9.75 10.38
CA VAL A 64 -15.78 9.61 8.98
C VAL A 64 -14.66 8.58 8.89
N ALA A 65 -13.71 8.65 9.81
CA ALA A 65 -12.63 7.68 9.93
C ALA A 65 -13.18 6.28 10.24
N LEU A 66 -14.18 6.18 11.12
CA LEU A 66 -14.85 4.91 11.45
C LEU A 66 -15.53 4.28 10.22
N ASN A 67 -16.29 5.07 9.46
CA ASN A 67 -16.98 4.60 8.25
C ASN A 67 -15.98 4.09 7.20
N HIS A 68 -14.80 4.71 7.09
CA HIS A 68 -13.75 4.19 6.22
C HIS A 68 -13.18 2.83 6.66
N LEU A 69 -13.09 2.58 7.97
CA LEU A 69 -12.67 1.27 8.48
C LEU A 69 -13.70 0.20 8.13
N GLU A 70 -14.99 0.51 8.30
CA GLU A 70 -16.11 -0.39 7.98
C GLU A 70 -16.17 -0.72 6.48
N GLN A 71 -16.09 0.29 5.62
CA GLN A 71 -16.12 0.09 4.16
C GLN A 71 -15.00 -0.82 3.66
N ASN A 72 -13.83 -0.80 4.32
CA ASN A 72 -12.67 -1.60 3.95
C ASN A 72 -12.56 -2.90 4.76
N SER A 73 -13.58 -3.27 5.56
CA SER A 73 -13.53 -4.43 6.47
C SER A 73 -12.26 -4.47 7.33
N SER A 74 -11.75 -3.29 7.69
CA SER A 74 -10.50 -3.09 8.40
C SER A 74 -10.77 -2.94 9.90
N PHE A 75 -9.77 -3.20 10.72
CA PHE A 75 -9.85 -3.03 12.17
C PHE A 75 -8.71 -2.15 12.66
N ALA A 76 -8.91 -1.54 13.82
CA ALA A 76 -7.90 -0.71 14.44
C ALA A 76 -7.77 -1.03 15.93
N ILE A 77 -6.55 -0.94 16.45
CA ILE A 77 -6.25 -1.10 17.88
C ILE A 77 -5.27 -0.01 18.33
N LEU A 78 -5.38 0.40 19.59
CA LEU A 78 -4.39 1.25 20.25
C LEU A 78 -3.73 0.41 21.35
N ILE A 79 -2.40 0.31 21.28
CA ILE A 79 -1.58 -0.43 22.23
C ILE A 79 -0.82 0.59 23.08
N ASN A 80 -0.99 0.55 24.40
CA ASN A 80 -0.24 1.44 25.30
C ASN A 80 1.24 1.03 25.43
N LYS A 81 2.02 1.83 26.17
CA LYS A 81 3.47 1.59 26.38
C LYS A 81 3.79 0.28 27.10
N GLN A 82 2.83 -0.31 27.81
CA GLN A 82 2.96 -1.60 28.49
C GLN A 82 2.58 -2.78 27.57
N GLY A 83 2.24 -2.51 26.30
CA GLY A 83 1.87 -3.51 25.32
C GLY A 83 0.41 -3.97 25.45
N VAL A 84 -0.43 -3.27 26.20
CA VAL A 84 -1.84 -3.64 26.40
C VAL A 84 -2.73 -2.87 25.43
N VAL A 85 -3.68 -3.55 24.79
CA VAL A 85 -4.70 -2.91 23.95
C VAL A 85 -5.66 -2.11 24.83
N THR A 86 -5.62 -0.78 24.72
CA THR A 86 -6.48 0.14 25.48
C THR A 86 -7.70 0.60 24.71
N TRP A 87 -7.70 0.44 23.39
CA TRP A 87 -8.85 0.71 22.54
C TRP A 87 -8.82 -0.20 21.32
N SER A 88 -9.99 -0.58 20.83
CA SER A 88 -10.11 -1.38 19.61
C SER A 88 -11.44 -1.14 18.91
N HIS A 89 -11.43 -1.25 17.58
CA HIS A 89 -12.62 -1.22 16.74
C HIS A 89 -12.57 -2.34 15.70
N ASN A 90 -13.65 -3.11 15.56
CA ASN A 90 -13.77 -4.28 14.69
C ASN A 90 -12.66 -5.33 14.85
N LYS A 91 -12.03 -5.40 16.03
CA LYS A 91 -10.92 -6.31 16.33
C LYS A 91 -11.39 -7.77 16.27
N PRO A 92 -10.83 -8.61 15.39
CA PRO A 92 -11.10 -10.04 15.36
C PRO A 92 -10.67 -10.77 16.64
N SER A 93 -11.25 -11.94 16.90
CA SER A 93 -11.00 -12.72 18.12
C SER A 93 -9.61 -13.36 18.19
N ASP A 94 -8.93 -13.52 17.06
CA ASP A 94 -7.57 -14.07 16.96
C ASP A 94 -6.47 -13.02 17.22
N ILE A 95 -6.84 -11.76 17.39
CA ILE A 95 -5.94 -10.65 17.70
C ILE A 95 -5.77 -10.50 19.22
N PRO A 96 -4.54 -10.71 19.77
CA PRO A 96 -4.28 -10.61 21.20
C PRO A 96 -4.58 -9.23 21.80
N ASP A 97 -4.85 -9.20 23.11
CA ASP A 97 -5.02 -7.97 23.89
C ASP A 97 -3.71 -7.49 24.54
N LYS A 98 -2.64 -8.30 24.45
CA LYS A 98 -1.33 -7.97 25.01
C LYS A 98 -0.20 -8.38 24.05
N TYR A 99 0.78 -7.52 23.94
CA TYR A 99 1.95 -7.64 23.08
C TYR A 99 3.22 -7.39 23.87
N SER A 100 4.25 -8.18 23.61
CA SER A 100 5.61 -7.84 24.01
C SER A 100 6.22 -6.82 23.04
N LEU A 101 7.32 -6.19 23.44
CA LEU A 101 8.11 -5.34 22.55
C LEU A 101 8.56 -6.10 21.29
N THR A 102 8.87 -7.39 21.43
CA THR A 102 9.27 -8.26 20.31
C THR A 102 8.12 -8.49 19.32
N ASP A 103 6.89 -8.69 19.83
CA ASP A 103 5.71 -8.83 18.95
C ASP A 103 5.49 -7.55 18.15
N VAL A 104 5.54 -6.39 18.83
CA VAL A 104 5.42 -5.07 18.20
C VAL A 104 6.49 -4.87 17.13
N ALA A 105 7.75 -5.17 17.45
CA ALA A 105 8.85 -5.09 16.48
C ALA A 105 8.59 -5.99 15.27
N SER A 106 8.07 -7.20 15.48
CA SER A 106 7.80 -8.17 14.42
C SER A 106 6.72 -7.68 13.44
N PHE A 107 5.57 -7.23 13.94
CA PHE A 107 4.46 -6.84 13.05
C PHE A 107 4.60 -5.42 12.49
N SER A 108 5.35 -4.53 13.16
CA SER A 108 5.43 -3.10 12.81
C SER A 108 5.76 -2.81 11.35
N ARG A 109 6.46 -3.73 10.67
CA ARG A 109 6.87 -3.60 9.28
C ARG A 109 5.98 -4.32 8.28
N TRP A 110 5.23 -5.34 8.70
CA TRP A 110 4.61 -6.29 7.77
C TRP A 110 3.19 -6.67 8.19
N TYR A 111 3.07 -7.73 8.98
CA TYR A 111 1.82 -8.41 9.23
C TYR A 111 1.65 -8.72 10.71
N LEU A 112 0.45 -8.48 11.23
CA LEU A 112 0.00 -9.00 12.52
C LEU A 112 -0.90 -10.19 12.22
N LYS A 113 -0.47 -11.43 12.51
CA LYS A 113 -1.28 -12.65 12.22
C LYS A 113 -1.81 -12.69 10.77
N ASP A 114 -0.95 -12.41 9.79
CA ASP A 114 -1.27 -12.32 8.36
C ASP A 114 -2.17 -11.15 7.94
N TYR A 115 -2.57 -10.28 8.86
CA TYR A 115 -3.22 -9.01 8.54
C TYR A 115 -2.16 -7.97 8.20
N PRO A 116 -2.17 -7.37 7.00
CA PRO A 116 -1.25 -6.28 6.69
C PRO A 116 -1.58 -5.09 7.60
N VAL A 117 -0.57 -4.56 8.28
CA VAL A 117 -0.76 -3.49 9.27
C VAL A 117 0.05 -2.25 8.95
N ASP A 118 -0.57 -1.09 9.07
CA ASP A 118 0.11 0.19 9.16
C ASP A 118 0.15 0.62 10.63
N VAL A 119 1.29 1.14 11.08
CA VAL A 119 1.52 1.52 12.47
C VAL A 119 1.86 3.00 12.57
N TRP A 120 1.35 3.66 13.62
CA TRP A 120 1.62 5.06 13.89
C TRP A 120 1.92 5.26 15.38
N THR A 121 3.03 5.95 15.64
CA THR A 121 3.45 6.26 17.02
C THR A 121 2.68 7.46 17.53
N ARG A 122 2.26 7.40 18.79
CA ARG A 122 1.55 8.45 19.52
C ARG A 122 2.17 8.63 20.91
N ASP A 123 1.82 9.71 21.58
CA ASP A 123 2.27 9.98 22.95
C ASP A 123 1.72 8.95 23.97
N ASP A 124 0.50 8.46 23.73
CA ASP A 124 -0.23 7.48 24.53
C ASP A 124 0.08 6.02 24.16
N GLY A 125 0.79 5.76 23.04
CA GLY A 125 1.18 4.42 22.63
C GLY A 125 1.39 4.24 21.13
N LEU A 126 0.89 3.13 20.60
CA LEU A 126 1.01 2.73 19.21
C LEU A 126 -0.38 2.44 18.63
N PHE A 127 -0.78 3.23 17.64
CA PHE A 127 -1.98 2.98 16.86
C PHE A 127 -1.65 2.01 15.73
N VAL A 128 -2.47 0.97 15.58
CA VAL A 128 -2.30 -0.07 14.57
C VAL A 128 -3.58 -0.16 13.77
N LEU A 129 -3.46 0.06 12.46
CA LEU A 129 -4.52 -0.12 11.49
C LEU A 129 -4.24 -1.40 10.71
N ALA A 130 -5.18 -2.33 10.69
CA ALA A 130 -5.06 -3.62 10.04
C ALA A 130 -6.12 -3.80 8.96
N TYR A 131 -5.69 -4.29 7.80
CA TYR A 131 -6.57 -4.55 6.65
C TYR A 131 -6.88 -6.05 6.53
N PRO A 132 -7.95 -6.45 5.80
CA PRO A 132 -8.26 -7.85 5.60
C PRO A 132 -7.07 -8.67 5.08
N ARG A 133 -7.00 -9.95 5.46
CA ARG A 133 -5.98 -10.86 4.95
C ARG A 133 -6.03 -10.90 3.42
N LEU A 134 -4.87 -11.02 2.79
CA LEU A 134 -4.72 -11.04 1.33
C LEU A 134 -5.22 -9.77 0.60
N SER A 135 -5.63 -8.71 1.31
CA SER A 135 -6.02 -7.44 0.69
C SER A 135 -4.82 -6.60 0.27
N ARG A 136 -3.67 -6.77 0.93
CA ARG A 136 -2.45 -6.01 0.66
C ARG A 136 -1.22 -6.89 0.72
N TRP A 137 -0.36 -6.71 -0.26
CA TRP A 137 0.97 -7.27 -0.26
C TRP A 137 1.98 -6.22 0.18
N LYS A 138 2.75 -6.51 1.23
CA LYS A 138 3.88 -5.69 1.66
C LYS A 138 5.17 -6.34 1.16
N GLN A 139 6.06 -5.54 0.59
CA GLN A 139 7.43 -5.95 0.23
C GLN A 139 8.44 -4.93 0.76
N GLN A 140 9.46 -5.41 1.46
CA GLN A 140 10.61 -4.60 1.85
C GLN A 140 11.65 -4.63 0.74
N LEU A 141 11.81 -3.50 0.05
CA LEU A 141 12.89 -3.29 -0.88
C LEU A 141 14.13 -2.83 -0.11
N ASN A 142 15.14 -3.69 -0.04
CA ASN A 142 16.46 -3.33 0.48
C ASN A 142 17.37 -3.04 -0.72
N MET A 143 17.67 -1.76 -0.95
CA MET A 143 18.56 -1.34 -2.03
C MET A 143 19.68 -0.46 -1.49
N THR A 144 20.89 -0.64 -2.03
CA THR A 144 21.97 0.30 -1.79
C THR A 144 21.80 1.53 -2.71
N PRO A 145 22.25 2.73 -2.30
CA PRO A 145 22.16 3.94 -3.13
C PRO A 145 22.76 3.76 -4.54
N LYS A 146 23.86 2.99 -4.63
CA LYS A 146 24.52 2.64 -5.90
C LYS A 146 23.64 1.78 -6.82
N SER A 147 22.75 0.96 -6.25
CA SER A 147 21.80 0.16 -7.01
C SER A 147 20.65 1.01 -7.54
N LEU A 148 20.21 2.04 -6.80
CA LEU A 148 19.18 2.98 -7.28
C LEU A 148 19.61 3.71 -8.54
N THR A 149 20.87 4.14 -8.63
CA THR A 149 21.40 4.85 -9.82
C THR A 149 21.52 3.98 -11.08
N ARG A 150 21.31 2.66 -10.96
CA ARG A 150 21.35 1.70 -12.07
C ARG A 150 19.97 1.21 -12.49
N ILE A 151 18.91 1.61 -11.78
CA ILE A 151 17.55 1.30 -12.21
C ILE A 151 17.34 2.05 -13.54
N PRO A 152 17.03 1.35 -14.64
CA PRO A 152 16.66 1.99 -15.89
C PRO A 152 15.56 3.02 -15.62
N LEU A 153 15.71 4.23 -16.17
CA LEU A 153 14.74 5.33 -15.99
C LEU A 153 13.29 4.91 -16.36
N ILE A 154 13.16 3.90 -17.22
CA ILE A 154 11.90 3.25 -17.63
C ILE A 154 11.14 2.53 -16.50
N LEU A 155 11.82 2.14 -15.41
CA LEU A 155 11.17 1.54 -14.23
C LEU A 155 10.82 2.58 -13.15
N LEU A 156 11.25 3.83 -13.31
CA LEU A 156 11.00 4.94 -12.38
C LEU A 156 9.87 5.89 -12.85
N LEU A 157 9.34 5.67 -14.05
CA LEU A 157 8.20 6.37 -14.64
C LEU A 157 6.99 5.46 -14.64
#